data_AF-A0A923B500-F1
#
_entry.id   AF-A0A923B500-F1
#
_cell.length_a   1.000
_cell.length_b   1.000
_cell.length_c   1.000
_cell.angle_alpha   90.00
_cell.angle_beta   90.00
_cell.angle_gamma   90.00
#
_symmetry.space_group_name_H-M   'P 1'
#
loop_
_entity.id
_entity.type
_entity.pdbx_description
1 polymer ?
#
loop_
_entity_poly.entity_id
_entity_poly.type
_entity_poly.pdbx_seq_one_letter_code
_entity_poly.pdbx_strand_id
1 'polypeptide(L)'
;MFNAPKELYPQLRALDPRDFEQAKRAEFMLVRGRFEHLVNPNRHEVISGTSVSEALKQLREVLDFYSGEGTHLDSRTFAFLREPELVEIVKRDYRELSLRLHPSHSWKSSVVLAGSILEAILYDVLSGPRNQANANSYVAGHSQYRRQGAIVDGHWTLQALIDTAIQLQILRLQDKDIIHQTLRDYRNFIHPAKEIRTQNSVGKNEAGLAMNALNVVIDHLQKTFTP
;
A
#
# COMPACT_ATOMS: atom_id res chain seq x y z
N MET A 1 -28.19 26.36 -15.72
CA MET A 1 -26.83 26.93 -15.56
C MET A 1 -26.16 26.17 -14.44
N PHE A 2 -25.01 25.52 -14.70
CA PHE A 2 -24.32 24.67 -13.73
C PHE A 2 -23.81 25.53 -12.56
N ASN A 3 -24.32 25.31 -11.35
CA ASN A 3 -23.87 26.02 -10.14
C ASN A 3 -22.79 25.21 -9.45
N ALA A 4 -21.57 25.29 -9.99
CA ALA A 4 -20.43 24.45 -9.58
C ALA A 4 -20.18 24.43 -8.06
N PRO A 5 -20.22 25.57 -7.32
CA PRO A 5 -20.03 25.53 -5.87
C PRO A 5 -21.07 24.68 -5.13
N LYS A 6 -22.35 24.77 -5.50
CA LYS A 6 -23.43 24.02 -4.83
C LYS A 6 -23.34 22.52 -5.06
N GLU A 7 -22.89 22.10 -6.24
CA GLU A 7 -22.75 20.68 -6.59
C GLU A 7 -21.47 20.07 -6.00
N LEU A 8 -20.38 20.82 -5.94
CA LEU A 8 -19.07 20.32 -5.50
C LEU A 8 -18.90 20.36 -3.99
N TYR A 9 -19.43 21.37 -3.29
CA TYR A 9 -19.21 21.52 -1.85
C TYR A 9 -19.62 20.29 -1.01
N PRO A 10 -20.77 19.63 -1.25
CA PRO A 10 -21.11 18.40 -0.53
C PRO A 10 -20.07 17.28 -0.72
N GLN A 11 -19.51 17.15 -1.92
CA GLN A 11 -18.47 16.16 -2.23
C GLN A 11 -17.15 16.51 -1.53
N LEU A 12 -16.74 17.78 -1.54
CA LEU A 12 -15.55 18.25 -0.82
C LEU A 12 -15.67 18.07 0.70
N ARG A 13 -16.88 18.18 1.24
CA ARG A 13 -17.15 17.92 2.65
C ARG A 13 -17.01 16.44 3.02
N ALA A 14 -17.30 15.54 2.08
CA ALA A 14 -17.19 14.10 2.27
C ALA A 14 -15.74 13.59 2.25
N LEU A 15 -14.82 14.31 1.59
CA LEU A 15 -13.40 13.93 1.57
C LEU A 15 -12.76 14.11 2.96
N ASP A 16 -12.01 13.10 3.39
CA ASP A 16 -11.21 13.17 4.62
C ASP A 16 -9.92 13.98 4.35
N PRO A 17 -9.67 15.08 5.07
CA PRO A 17 -8.43 15.85 4.92
C PRO A 17 -7.15 15.02 5.15
N ARG A 18 -7.23 13.89 5.87
CA ARG A 18 -6.10 13.00 6.14
C ARG A 18 -5.68 12.19 4.91
N ASP A 19 -6.57 12.04 3.94
CA ASP A 19 -6.32 11.40 2.66
C ASP A 19 -5.61 12.32 1.66
N PHE A 20 -5.20 13.52 2.08
CA PHE A 20 -4.28 14.37 1.32
C PHE A 20 -2.87 14.26 1.90
N GLU A 21 -1.86 14.45 1.05
CA GLU A 21 -0.47 14.60 1.49
C GLU A 21 -0.35 15.64 2.61
N GLN A 22 0.50 15.37 3.60
CA GLN A 22 0.60 16.19 4.81
C GLN A 22 0.80 17.68 4.51
N ALA A 23 1.64 18.01 3.51
CA ALA A 23 1.92 19.37 3.08
C ALA A 23 0.70 20.09 2.46
N LYS A 24 -0.30 19.33 1.98
CA LYS A 24 -1.46 19.83 1.23
C LYS A 24 -2.75 19.83 2.03
N ARG A 25 -2.77 19.22 3.22
CA ARG A 25 -3.96 19.18 4.09
C ARG A 25 -4.48 20.58 4.45
N ALA A 26 -3.59 21.49 4.81
CA ALA A 26 -3.97 22.86 5.16
C ALA A 26 -4.55 23.61 3.94
N GLU A 27 -3.94 23.41 2.77
CA GLU A 27 -4.39 23.99 1.51
C GLU A 27 -5.78 23.47 1.12
N PHE A 28 -6.02 22.16 1.25
CA PHE A 28 -7.34 21.56 1.07
C PHE A 28 -8.39 22.15 2.02
N MET A 29 -8.06 22.32 3.30
CA MET A 29 -8.97 22.93 4.27
C MET A 29 -9.35 24.37 3.88
N LEU A 30 -8.39 25.16 3.36
CA LEU A 30 -8.66 26.50 2.86
C LEU A 30 -9.57 26.48 1.63
N VAL A 31 -9.31 25.59 0.66
CA VAL A 31 -10.17 25.42 -0.51
C VAL A 31 -11.58 25.03 -0.10
N ARG A 32 -11.73 24.07 0.82
CA ARG A 32 -13.03 23.64 1.32
C ARG A 32 -13.80 24.78 2.00
N GLY A 33 -13.13 25.60 2.81
CA GLY A 33 -13.71 26.79 3.42
C GLY A 33 -14.14 27.84 2.40
N ARG A 34 -13.38 28.02 1.31
CA ARG A 34 -13.80 28.89 0.19
C ARG A 34 -15.07 28.40 -0.47
N PHE A 35 -15.19 27.09 -0.73
CA PHE A 35 -16.42 26.52 -1.31
C PHE A 35 -17.62 26.65 -0.36
N GLU A 36 -17.43 26.52 0.95
CA GLU A 36 -18.47 26.78 1.94
C GLU A 36 -18.99 28.22 1.86
N HIS A 37 -18.06 29.17 1.79
CA HIS A 37 -18.37 30.60 1.64
C HIS A 37 -19.08 30.90 0.32
N LEU A 38 -18.68 30.25 -0.77
CA LEU A 38 -19.34 30.40 -2.07
C LEU A 38 -20.78 29.84 -2.10
N VAL A 39 -21.08 28.83 -1.27
CA VAL A 39 -22.43 28.27 -1.13
C VAL A 39 -23.29 29.11 -0.19
N ASN A 40 -22.69 29.66 0.87
CA ASN A 40 -23.35 30.46 1.90
C ASN A 40 -22.69 31.85 2.04
N PRO A 41 -22.81 32.73 1.03
CA PRO A 41 -22.22 34.07 1.12
C PRO A 41 -22.90 34.92 2.18
N ASN A 42 -22.17 35.91 2.69
CA ASN A 42 -22.75 36.93 3.56
C ASN A 42 -23.82 37.74 2.81
N ARG A 43 -24.81 38.27 3.54
CA ARG A 43 -26.00 38.97 3.00
C ARG A 43 -25.71 40.16 2.05
N HIS A 44 -24.48 40.65 1.99
CA HIS A 44 -24.07 41.83 1.22
C HIS A 44 -22.98 41.53 0.19
N GLU A 45 -22.63 40.25 0.01
CA GLU A 45 -21.49 39.84 -0.79
C GLU A 45 -21.94 39.32 -2.16
N VAL A 46 -21.45 39.96 -3.23
CA VAL A 46 -21.71 39.54 -4.61
C VAL A 46 -20.62 38.56 -5.02
N ILE A 47 -20.97 37.29 -5.18
CA ILE A 47 -20.05 36.29 -5.73
C ILE A 47 -19.84 36.55 -7.22
N SER A 48 -18.59 36.81 -7.60
CA SER A 48 -18.20 36.96 -9.00
C SER A 48 -17.84 35.63 -9.65
N GLY A 49 -18.02 35.52 -10.97
CA GLY A 49 -17.56 34.35 -11.73
C GLY A 49 -16.05 34.12 -11.61
N THR A 50 -15.25 35.18 -11.42
CA THR A 50 -13.81 35.12 -11.17
C THR A 50 -13.50 34.40 -9.86
N SER A 51 -14.25 34.68 -8.79
CA SER A 51 -14.07 34.01 -7.49
C SER A 51 -14.33 32.51 -7.58
N VAL A 52 -15.36 32.11 -8.32
CA VAL A 52 -15.66 30.69 -8.58
C VAL A 52 -14.55 30.03 -9.40
N SER A 53 -14.05 30.70 -10.44
CA SER A 53 -12.96 30.18 -11.29
C SER A 53 -11.65 29.98 -10.52
N GLU A 54 -11.28 30.92 -9.65
CA GLU A 54 -10.11 30.81 -8.78
C GLU A 54 -10.24 29.66 -7.79
N ALA A 55 -11.40 29.49 -7.16
CA ALA A 55 -11.65 28.39 -6.24
C ALA A 55 -11.56 27.02 -6.96
N LEU A 56 -12.08 26.91 -8.18
CA LEU A 56 -11.97 25.70 -9.00
C LEU A 56 -10.51 25.39 -9.39
N LYS A 57 -9.71 26.43 -9.71
CA LYS A 57 -8.30 26.25 -10.03
C LYS A 57 -7.52 25.69 -8.84
N GLN A 58 -7.71 26.26 -7.66
CA GLN A 58 -7.06 25.78 -6.43
C GLN A 58 -7.54 24.38 -6.03
N LEU A 59 -8.83 24.09 -6.22
CA LEU A 59 -9.35 22.76 -5.99
C LEU A 59 -8.64 21.71 -6.85
N ARG A 60 -8.47 21.98 -8.14
CA ARG A 60 -7.74 21.08 -9.04
C ARG A 60 -6.30 20.86 -8.56
N GLU A 61 -5.59 21.95 -8.23
CA GLU A 61 -4.21 21.88 -7.75
C GLU A 61 -4.05 21.08 -6.45
N VAL A 62 -5.05 21.11 -5.57
CA VAL A 62 -5.04 20.32 -4.33
C VAL A 62 -5.44 18.86 -4.56
N LEU A 63 -6.39 18.59 -5.45
CA LEU A 63 -6.86 17.24 -5.74
C LEU A 63 -5.80 16.36 -6.39
N ASP A 64 -4.80 16.95 -7.06
CA ASP A 64 -3.62 16.22 -7.57
C ASP A 64 -2.83 15.51 -6.44
N PHE A 65 -3.02 15.93 -5.19
CA PHE A 65 -2.37 15.37 -3.99
C PHE A 65 -3.35 14.59 -3.10
N TYR A 66 -4.55 14.30 -3.60
CA TYR A 66 -5.49 13.42 -2.93
C TYR A 66 -5.10 11.96 -3.18
N SER A 67 -5.00 11.20 -2.11
CA SER A 67 -4.68 9.79 -2.06
C SER A 67 -5.75 9.05 -1.24
N GLY A 68 -7.04 9.38 -1.40
CA GLY A 68 -8.15 8.67 -0.76
C GLY A 68 -8.89 7.73 -1.72
N GLU A 69 -10.15 7.41 -1.41
CA GLU A 69 -11.03 6.60 -2.27
C GLU A 69 -11.21 7.23 -3.65
N GLY A 70 -11.10 6.42 -4.70
CA GLY A 70 -11.22 6.82 -6.10
C GLY A 70 -9.90 7.24 -6.77
N THR A 71 -8.75 7.07 -6.12
CA THR A 71 -7.43 7.40 -6.69
C THR A 71 -6.87 6.21 -7.49
N HIS A 72 -5.90 6.42 -8.38
CA HIS A 72 -5.27 5.35 -9.16
C HIS A 72 -4.66 4.22 -8.30
N LEU A 73 -4.53 4.40 -6.99
CA LEU A 73 -4.12 3.32 -6.08
C LEU A 73 -5.25 2.30 -5.83
N ASP A 74 -6.52 2.67 -6.02
CA ASP A 74 -7.67 1.74 -6.07
C ASP A 74 -7.70 0.91 -7.37
N SER A 75 -6.87 1.22 -8.37
CA SER A 75 -6.82 0.42 -9.61
C SER A 75 -5.89 -0.79 -9.50
N ARG A 76 -5.20 -1.00 -8.36
CA ARG A 76 -4.32 -2.16 -8.23
C ARG A 76 -5.14 -3.41 -7.96
N THR A 77 -5.09 -4.31 -8.91
CA THR A 77 -5.74 -5.61 -8.83
C THR A 77 -4.82 -6.63 -8.17
N PHE A 78 -5.44 -7.61 -7.52
CA PHE A 78 -4.79 -8.77 -6.93
C PHE A 78 -5.44 -10.06 -7.48
N ALA A 79 -5.85 -10.04 -8.74
CA ALA A 79 -6.60 -11.13 -9.39
C ALA A 79 -5.84 -12.48 -9.44
N PHE A 80 -4.53 -12.47 -9.17
CA PHE A 80 -3.74 -13.69 -9.05
C PHE A 80 -3.93 -14.42 -7.71
N LEU A 81 -4.51 -13.76 -6.70
CA LEU A 81 -4.85 -14.38 -5.42
C LEU A 81 -6.17 -15.13 -5.50
N ARG A 82 -6.27 -16.23 -4.77
CA ARG A 82 -7.39 -17.18 -4.85
C ARG A 82 -8.45 -16.96 -3.78
N GLU A 83 -8.03 -16.77 -2.53
CA GLU A 83 -8.96 -16.64 -1.40
C GLU A 83 -9.58 -15.24 -1.33
N PRO A 84 -10.92 -15.09 -1.51
CA PRO A 84 -11.55 -13.77 -1.58
C PRO A 84 -11.38 -12.94 -0.30
N GLU A 85 -11.44 -13.57 0.87
CA GLU A 85 -11.23 -12.88 2.16
C GLU A 85 -9.81 -12.32 2.27
N LEU A 86 -8.82 -13.09 1.79
CA LEU A 86 -7.42 -12.67 1.78
C LEU A 86 -7.17 -11.53 0.79
N VAL A 87 -7.85 -11.54 -0.36
CA VAL A 87 -7.81 -10.44 -1.34
C VAL A 87 -8.25 -9.13 -0.69
N GLU A 88 -9.35 -9.14 0.05
CA GLU A 88 -9.86 -7.92 0.71
C GLU A 88 -8.92 -7.43 1.83
N ILE A 89 -8.30 -8.35 2.58
CA ILE A 89 -7.27 -8.00 3.57
C ILE A 89 -6.06 -7.37 2.88
N VAL A 90 -5.53 -7.99 1.81
CA VAL A 90 -4.36 -7.49 1.08
C VAL A 90 -4.65 -6.13 0.45
N LYS A 91 -5.84 -5.92 -0.14
CA LYS A 91 -6.25 -4.61 -0.67
C LYS A 91 -6.29 -3.55 0.42
N ARG A 92 -6.94 -3.84 1.55
CA ARG A 92 -7.03 -2.93 2.70
C ARG A 92 -5.64 -2.56 3.21
N ASP A 93 -4.77 -3.54 3.42
CA ASP A 93 -3.43 -3.33 3.97
C ASP A 93 -2.52 -2.59 2.98
N TYR A 94 -2.59 -2.92 1.69
CA TYR A 94 -1.87 -2.19 0.65
C TYR A 94 -2.32 -0.73 0.56
N ARG A 95 -3.62 -0.50 0.73
CA ARG A 95 -4.22 0.83 0.76
C ARG A 95 -3.74 1.61 1.99
N GLU A 96 -3.73 1.00 3.17
CA GLU A 96 -3.19 1.61 4.39
C GLU A 96 -1.70 1.94 4.26
N LEU A 97 -0.90 1.02 3.71
CA LEU A 97 0.53 1.24 3.44
C LEU A 97 0.75 2.47 2.55
N SER A 98 0.03 2.51 1.42
CA SER A 98 0.24 3.49 0.35
C SER A 98 -0.31 4.87 0.67
N LEU A 99 -1.50 4.94 1.28
CA LEU A 99 -2.23 6.20 1.47
C LEU A 99 -2.00 6.81 2.86
N ARG A 100 -1.71 5.98 3.86
CA ARG A 100 -1.62 6.43 5.26
C ARG A 100 -0.22 6.37 5.80
N LEU A 101 0.35 5.17 5.92
CA LEU A 101 1.59 4.97 6.68
C LEU A 101 2.80 5.64 6.01
N HIS A 102 2.95 5.46 4.70
CA HIS A 102 4.08 6.03 4.00
C HIS A 102 4.01 7.58 3.95
N PRO A 103 2.88 8.21 3.58
CA PRO A 103 2.79 9.69 3.61
C PRO A 103 2.86 10.30 5.03
N SER A 104 2.46 9.57 6.07
CA SER A 104 2.51 10.06 7.47
C SER A 104 3.85 9.86 8.17
N HIS A 105 4.89 9.50 7.43
CA HIS A 105 6.24 9.26 7.97
C HIS A 105 6.34 8.11 8.97
N SER A 106 5.41 7.16 8.92
CA SER A 106 5.35 6.01 9.81
C SER A 106 6.22 4.85 9.30
N TRP A 107 7.52 5.11 9.13
CA TRP A 107 8.46 4.26 8.37
C TRP A 107 8.56 2.82 8.87
N LYS A 108 8.66 2.62 10.20
CA LYS A 108 8.69 1.28 10.79
C LYS A 108 7.40 0.51 10.52
N SER A 109 6.24 1.17 10.65
CA SER A 109 4.96 0.57 10.33
C SER A 109 4.86 0.24 8.84
N SER A 110 5.37 1.10 7.96
CA SER A 110 5.39 0.84 6.51
C SER A 110 6.16 -0.42 6.14
N VAL A 111 7.38 -0.61 6.66
CA VAL A 111 8.17 -1.82 6.34
C VAL A 111 7.57 -3.09 6.95
N VAL A 112 6.95 -2.99 8.13
CA VAL A 112 6.24 -4.12 8.74
C VAL A 112 5.04 -4.52 7.88
N LEU A 113 4.18 -3.56 7.52
CA LEU A 113 2.98 -3.83 6.73
C LEU A 113 3.34 -4.33 5.32
N ALA A 114 4.37 -3.78 4.69
CA ALA A 114 4.87 -4.28 3.40
C ALA A 114 5.32 -5.75 3.47
N GLY A 115 6.05 -6.12 4.52
CA GLY A 115 6.46 -7.51 4.76
C GLY A 115 5.28 -8.44 5.06
N SER A 116 4.27 -7.97 5.81
CA SER A 116 3.04 -8.72 6.08
C SER A 116 2.20 -8.96 4.83
N ILE A 117 2.08 -7.97 3.94
CA ILE A 117 1.40 -8.12 2.65
C ILE A 117 2.12 -9.16 1.78
N LEU A 118 3.46 -9.11 1.71
CA LEU A 118 4.24 -10.13 0.98
C LEU A 118 4.00 -11.53 1.56
N GLU A 119 3.96 -11.67 2.89
CA GLU A 119 3.71 -12.94 3.57
C GLU A 119 2.35 -13.53 3.15
N ALA A 120 1.29 -12.73 3.20
CA ALA A 120 -0.05 -13.11 2.77
C ALA A 120 -0.09 -13.54 1.30
N ILE A 121 0.52 -12.76 0.41
CA ILE A 121 0.59 -13.05 -1.03
C ILE A 121 1.30 -14.39 -1.29
N LEU A 122 2.48 -14.59 -0.71
CA LEU A 122 3.26 -15.80 -0.93
C LEU A 122 2.59 -17.03 -0.33
N TYR A 123 1.93 -16.87 0.82
CA TYR A 123 1.13 -17.93 1.41
C TYR A 123 0.02 -18.40 0.46
N ASP A 124 -0.78 -17.49 -0.11
CA ASP A 124 -1.85 -17.85 -1.04
C ASP A 124 -1.32 -18.54 -2.30
N VAL A 125 -0.26 -17.98 -2.89
CA VAL A 125 0.32 -18.51 -4.12
C VAL A 125 0.93 -19.90 -3.90
N LEU A 126 1.66 -20.11 -2.79
CA LEU A 126 2.32 -21.38 -2.51
C LEU A 126 1.37 -22.45 -1.97
N SER A 127 0.33 -22.07 -1.22
CA SER A 127 -0.70 -23.00 -0.75
C SER A 127 -1.68 -23.42 -1.85
N GLY A 128 -1.60 -22.77 -3.03
CA GLY A 128 -2.48 -23.08 -4.14
C GLY A 128 -2.22 -24.44 -4.80
N PRO A 129 -3.25 -25.06 -5.41
CA PRO A 129 -3.16 -26.42 -5.96
C PRO A 129 -2.01 -26.62 -6.96
N ARG A 130 -1.61 -25.56 -7.68
CA ARG A 130 -0.51 -25.59 -8.65
C ARG A 130 0.87 -25.73 -8.01
N ASN A 131 1.05 -25.19 -6.80
CA ASN A 131 2.37 -25.01 -6.18
C ASN A 131 2.55 -25.84 -4.90
N GLN A 132 1.47 -26.19 -4.21
CA GLN A 132 1.46 -26.77 -2.87
C GLN A 132 2.34 -28.02 -2.72
N ALA A 133 2.24 -28.99 -3.65
CA ALA A 133 3.01 -30.24 -3.57
C ALA A 133 4.52 -29.98 -3.67
N ASN A 134 4.94 -29.13 -4.61
CA ASN A 134 6.34 -28.75 -4.80
C ASN A 134 6.85 -27.91 -3.63
N ALA A 135 6.02 -27.01 -3.09
CA ALA A 135 6.36 -26.19 -1.94
C ALA A 135 6.62 -27.07 -0.70
N ASN A 136 5.69 -27.97 -0.38
CA ASN A 136 5.85 -28.91 0.74
C ASN A 136 7.07 -29.83 0.56
N SER A 137 7.31 -30.30 -0.67
CA SER A 137 8.49 -31.14 -0.97
C SER A 137 9.79 -30.39 -0.73
N TYR A 138 9.86 -29.12 -1.14
CA TYR A 138 11.02 -28.27 -0.88
C TYR A 138 11.29 -28.13 0.62
N VAL A 139 10.28 -27.74 1.40
CA VAL A 139 10.45 -27.53 2.85
C VAL A 139 10.81 -28.83 3.58
N ALA A 140 10.21 -29.97 3.22
CA ALA A 140 10.56 -31.27 3.80
C ALA A 140 12.02 -31.67 3.52
N GLY A 141 12.53 -31.32 2.33
CA GLY A 141 13.91 -31.57 1.91
C GLY A 141 14.96 -30.67 2.57
N HIS A 142 14.56 -29.53 3.15
CA HIS A 142 15.49 -28.54 3.71
C HIS A 142 15.45 -28.55 5.24
N SER A 143 16.57 -28.97 5.87
CA SER A 143 16.68 -29.13 7.33
C SER A 143 16.28 -27.89 8.12
N GLN A 144 16.58 -26.69 7.60
CA GLN A 144 16.23 -25.41 8.22
C GLN A 144 14.71 -25.14 8.30
N TYR A 145 13.90 -25.77 7.43
CA TYR A 145 12.45 -25.53 7.35
C TYR A 145 11.62 -26.74 7.75
N ARG A 146 12.24 -27.91 7.93
CA ARG A 146 11.55 -29.19 8.23
C ARG A 146 10.52 -29.11 9.36
N ARG A 147 10.74 -28.26 10.38
CA ARG A 147 9.83 -28.08 11.52
C ARG A 147 8.55 -27.30 11.20
N GLN A 148 8.46 -26.66 10.03
CA GLN A 148 7.30 -25.84 9.63
C GLN A 148 6.14 -26.69 9.09
N GLY A 149 6.35 -27.98 8.81
CA GLY A 149 5.28 -28.86 8.33
C GLY A 149 4.76 -28.49 6.94
N ALA A 150 3.52 -28.89 6.65
CA ALA A 150 2.89 -28.56 5.39
C ALA A 150 2.43 -27.10 5.39
N ILE A 151 2.46 -26.43 4.24
CA ILE A 151 2.05 -25.02 4.14
C ILE A 151 0.61 -24.77 4.60
N VAL A 152 -0.27 -25.75 4.43
CA VAL A 152 -1.67 -25.69 4.90
C VAL A 152 -1.80 -25.58 6.41
N ASP A 153 -0.78 -26.01 7.16
CA ASP A 153 -0.73 -25.88 8.61
C ASP A 153 -0.44 -24.42 9.04
N GLY A 154 -0.17 -23.52 8.09
CA GLY A 154 -0.30 -22.06 8.27
C GLY A 154 0.87 -21.35 8.95
N HIS A 155 1.97 -22.03 9.26
CA HIS A 155 3.04 -21.47 10.11
C HIS A 155 4.40 -21.38 9.43
N TRP A 156 4.40 -20.98 8.16
CA TRP A 156 5.65 -20.76 7.44
C TRP A 156 6.25 -19.39 7.77
N THR A 157 7.55 -19.35 7.97
CA THR A 157 8.24 -18.06 8.15
C THR A 157 8.34 -17.33 6.81
N LEU A 158 8.36 -16.00 6.83
CA LEU A 158 8.56 -15.21 5.60
C LEU A 158 9.84 -15.62 4.84
N GLN A 159 10.89 -16.03 5.55
CA GLN A 159 12.11 -16.57 4.92
C GLN A 159 11.81 -17.83 4.09
N ALA A 160 11.06 -18.78 4.65
CA ALA A 160 10.72 -20.01 3.97
C ALA A 160 9.79 -19.75 2.77
N LEU A 161 8.84 -18.83 2.91
CA LEU A 161 7.97 -18.40 1.80
C LEU A 161 8.80 -17.80 0.65
N ILE A 162 9.70 -16.85 0.93
CA ILE A 162 10.55 -16.23 -0.09
C ILE A 162 11.45 -17.28 -0.76
N ASP A 163 12.17 -18.07 0.02
CA ASP A 163 13.10 -19.06 -0.53
C ASP A 163 12.40 -20.14 -1.36
N THR A 164 11.22 -20.59 -0.92
CA THR A 164 10.41 -21.55 -1.68
C THR A 164 9.90 -20.93 -2.98
N ALA A 165 9.40 -19.69 -2.93
CA ALA A 165 8.91 -19.01 -4.13
C ALA A 165 10.03 -18.76 -5.17
N ILE A 166 11.25 -18.46 -4.72
CA ILE A 166 12.43 -18.37 -5.59
C ILE A 166 12.80 -19.74 -6.17
N GLN A 167 12.81 -20.79 -5.34
CA GLN A 167 13.14 -22.15 -5.79
C GLN A 167 12.16 -22.66 -6.86
N LEU A 168 10.87 -22.39 -6.67
CA LEU A 168 9.81 -22.78 -7.62
C LEU A 168 9.70 -21.82 -8.82
N GLN A 169 10.61 -20.86 -8.94
CA GLN A 169 10.64 -19.85 -10.02
C GLN A 169 9.35 -19.01 -10.12
N ILE A 170 8.60 -18.93 -9.02
CA ILE A 170 7.45 -18.04 -8.88
C ILE A 170 7.94 -16.59 -8.78
N LEU A 171 9.02 -16.40 -8.01
CA LEU A 171 9.80 -15.16 -7.99
C LEU A 171 11.13 -15.35 -8.71
N ARG A 172 11.69 -14.27 -9.26
CA ARG A 172 12.96 -14.31 -10.00
C ARG A 172 14.13 -14.40 -9.02
N LEU A 173 15.08 -15.30 -9.29
CA LEU A 173 16.27 -15.49 -8.45
C LEU A 173 17.06 -14.19 -8.22
N GLN A 174 17.16 -13.34 -9.23
CA GLN A 174 17.85 -12.05 -9.16
C GLN A 174 17.24 -11.05 -8.16
N ASP A 175 15.96 -11.23 -7.79
CA ASP A 175 15.27 -10.36 -6.84
C ASP A 175 15.44 -10.85 -5.39
N LYS A 176 16.04 -12.04 -5.18
CA LYS A 176 16.12 -12.71 -3.88
C LYS A 176 16.69 -11.81 -2.79
N ASP A 177 17.88 -11.25 -3.00
CA ASP A 177 18.58 -10.47 -1.98
C ASP A 177 17.86 -9.16 -1.67
N ILE A 178 17.31 -8.50 -2.71
CA ILE A 178 16.52 -7.29 -2.55
C ILE A 178 15.26 -7.57 -1.73
N ILE A 179 14.54 -8.66 -2.03
CA ILE A 179 13.32 -9.03 -1.30
C ILE A 179 13.65 -9.40 0.15
N HIS A 180 14.70 -10.20 0.39
CA HIS A 180 15.11 -10.55 1.76
C HIS A 180 15.51 -9.30 2.55
N GLN A 181 16.30 -8.41 1.97
CA GLN A 181 16.74 -7.21 2.69
C GLN A 181 15.58 -6.25 2.96
N THR A 182 14.81 -5.90 1.93
CA THR A 182 13.85 -4.79 2.00
C THR A 182 12.51 -5.17 2.61
N LEU A 183 12.03 -6.40 2.40
CA LEU A 183 10.69 -6.83 2.84
C LEU A 183 10.73 -7.72 4.08
N ARG A 184 11.84 -8.41 4.34
CA ARG A 184 12.01 -9.25 5.53
C ARG A 184 12.91 -8.58 6.57
N ASP A 185 14.12 -8.17 6.23
CA ASP A 185 15.06 -7.66 7.24
C ASP A 185 14.67 -6.30 7.79
N TYR A 186 14.19 -5.38 6.96
CA TYR A 186 13.66 -4.09 7.46
C TYR A 186 12.45 -4.27 8.37
N ARG A 187 11.53 -5.20 8.05
CA ARG A 187 10.42 -5.57 8.96
C ARG A 187 10.95 -6.00 10.33
N ASN A 188 12.05 -6.76 10.37
CA ASN A 188 12.63 -7.25 11.62
C ASN A 188 13.24 -6.15 12.51
N PHE A 189 13.42 -4.92 12.00
CA PHE A 189 13.80 -3.75 12.83
C PHE A 189 12.66 -3.22 13.70
N ILE A 190 11.48 -3.85 13.65
CA ILE A 190 10.47 -3.72 14.71
C ILE A 190 11.02 -4.16 16.08
N HIS A 191 12.04 -5.05 16.09
CA HIS A 191 12.76 -5.44 17.29
C HIS A 191 13.94 -4.49 17.56
N PRO A 192 13.91 -3.65 18.61
CA PRO A 192 14.93 -2.63 18.86
C PRO A 192 16.36 -3.20 19.01
N ALA A 193 16.48 -4.39 19.61
CA ALA A 193 17.77 -5.06 19.75
C ALA A 193 18.43 -5.39 18.40
N LYS A 194 17.64 -5.70 17.36
CA LYS A 194 18.17 -5.97 16.02
C LYS A 194 18.71 -4.67 15.41
N GLU A 195 17.97 -3.57 15.54
CA GLU A 195 18.33 -2.24 15.05
C GLU A 195 19.66 -1.75 15.66
N ILE A 196 19.80 -1.86 17.00
CA ILE A 196 21.03 -1.50 17.72
C ILE A 196 22.22 -2.33 17.23
N ARG A 197 22.06 -3.66 17.12
CA ARG A 197 23.14 -4.57 16.72
C ARG A 197 23.61 -4.33 15.29
N THR A 198 22.70 -3.97 14.38
CA THR A 198 23.03 -3.76 12.97
C THR A 198 23.47 -2.32 12.67
N GLN A 199 23.35 -1.40 13.62
CA GLN A 199 23.62 0.04 13.45
C GLN A 199 22.89 0.66 12.23
N ASN A 200 21.73 0.10 11.89
CA ASN A 200 20.88 0.51 10.79
C ASN A 200 19.51 0.86 11.35
N SER A 201 18.86 1.89 10.82
CA SER A 201 17.52 2.32 11.24
C SER A 201 16.59 2.39 10.04
N VAL A 202 15.28 2.26 10.28
CA VAL A 202 14.27 2.40 9.23
C VAL A 202 13.88 3.86 9.08
N GLY A 203 14.31 4.48 7.98
CA GLY A 203 13.91 5.82 7.58
C GLY A 203 13.03 5.82 6.32
N LYS A 204 12.88 7.01 5.74
CA LYS A 204 12.12 7.22 4.50
C LYS A 204 12.62 6.34 3.35
N ASN A 205 13.94 6.21 3.22
CA ASN A 205 14.56 5.46 2.11
C ASN A 205 14.26 3.96 2.25
N GLU A 206 14.41 3.39 3.44
CA GLU A 206 14.15 1.98 3.72
C GLU A 206 12.67 1.64 3.53
N ALA A 207 11.77 2.52 3.99
CA ALA A 207 10.34 2.38 3.76
C ALA A 207 9.98 2.47 2.27
N GLY A 208 10.59 3.39 1.52
CA GLY A 208 10.40 3.52 0.08
C GLY A 208 10.92 2.30 -0.70
N LEU A 209 12.08 1.77 -0.31
CA LEU A 209 12.64 0.54 -0.88
C LEU A 209 11.73 -0.66 -0.64
N ALA A 210 11.19 -0.83 0.58
CA ALA A 210 10.24 -1.89 0.88
C ALA A 210 8.97 -1.77 0.03
N MET A 211 8.38 -0.57 -0.06
CA MET A 211 7.18 -0.34 -0.88
C MET A 211 7.45 -0.65 -2.36
N ASN A 212 8.58 -0.19 -2.91
CA ASN A 212 8.94 -0.46 -4.30
C ASN A 212 9.22 -1.94 -4.55
N ALA A 213 9.92 -2.63 -3.65
CA ALA A 213 10.15 -4.07 -3.75
C ALA A 213 8.82 -4.84 -3.74
N LEU A 214 7.90 -4.49 -2.85
CA LEU A 214 6.56 -5.08 -2.82
C LEU A 214 5.83 -4.85 -4.16
N ASN A 215 5.93 -3.63 -4.70
CA ASN A 215 5.32 -3.30 -5.98
C ASN A 215 5.87 -4.14 -7.14
N VAL A 216 7.19 -4.33 -7.19
CA VAL A 216 7.84 -5.19 -8.19
C VAL A 216 7.33 -6.64 -8.09
N VAL A 217 7.18 -7.17 -6.86
CA VAL A 217 6.63 -8.52 -6.67
C VAL A 217 5.19 -8.61 -7.18
N ILE A 218 4.33 -7.67 -6.80
CA ILE A 218 2.93 -7.65 -7.23
C ILE A 218 2.82 -7.58 -8.76
N ASP A 219 3.58 -6.69 -9.40
CA ASP A 219 3.55 -6.55 -10.87
C ASP A 219 4.06 -7.80 -11.58
N HIS A 220 5.08 -8.46 -11.01
CA HIS A 220 5.61 -9.71 -11.54
C HIS A 220 4.58 -10.84 -11.44
N LEU A 221 3.92 -10.99 -10.29
CA LEU A 221 2.89 -12.01 -10.09
C LEU A 221 1.65 -11.75 -10.97
N GLN A 222 1.24 -10.48 -11.09
CA GLN A 222 0.15 -10.08 -11.97
C GLN A 222 0.41 -10.56 -13.41
N LYS A 223 1.61 -10.30 -13.94
CA LYS A 223 2.03 -10.74 -15.29
C LYS A 223 2.19 -12.26 -15.42
N THR A 224 2.57 -12.93 -14.33
CA THR A 224 2.82 -14.38 -14.33
C THR A 224 1.52 -15.19 -14.30
N PHE A 225 0.51 -14.70 -13.57
CA PHE A 225 -0.73 -15.44 -13.33
C PHE A 225 -1.96 -14.88 -14.04
N THR A 226 -1.89 -13.66 -14.58
CA THR A 226 -2.95 -13.04 -15.39
C THR A 226 -2.47 -12.94 -16.84
N PRO A 227 -3.17 -13.55 -17.81
CA PRO A 227 -2.83 -13.46 -19.24
C PRO A 227 -3.11 -12.08 -19.84
#